data_AF-A0A8R2F8C8-F1
#
_entry.id   AF-A0A8R2F8C8-F1
#
_cell.length_a   1.000
_cell.length_b   1.000
_cell.length_c   1.000
_cell.angle_alpha   90.00
_cell.angle_beta   90.00
_cell.angle_gamma   90.00
#
_symmetry.space_group_name_H-M   'P 1'
#
loop_
_entity.id
_entity.type
_entity.pdbx_description
1 polymer ?
#
loop_
_entity_poly.entity_id
_entity_poly.type
_entity_poly.pdbx_seq_one_letter_code
_entity_poly.pdbx_strand_id
1 'polypeptide(L)'
;MIIYCGTQKPGPYETSNKLFDIVKTLTEPLKRTNRNVTTANWFSSYPLAEYLSSVALTFLGTLRKNKSEIPAIFVTENKNLVPGSYLFGYNDTSTLVSYVTKKKKVVLVLSTLHDKNEADDETGKPVQVMNYHATKGGVDTVDLMCSRISISRRTKRWPIIIFFRYLDISGINSMRIYQMTNCLETFVRRKYIFNLAIELMDENLRERAKICSLLKI
;
A
#
# COMPACT_ATOMS: atom_id res chain seq x y z
N MET A 1 -0.81 9.46 5.92
CA MET A 1 -0.81 9.88 4.49
C MET A 1 0.16 11.04 4.35
N ILE A 2 0.99 11.05 3.30
CA ILE A 2 1.87 12.19 2.98
C ILE A 2 1.35 12.80 1.68
N ILE A 3 1.24 14.13 1.63
CA ILE A 3 0.84 14.86 0.42
C ILE A 3 2.09 15.18 -0.37
N TYR A 4 2.12 14.76 -1.63
CA TYR A 4 3.18 15.16 -2.55
C TYR A 4 2.94 16.60 -3.02
N CYS A 5 3.77 17.52 -2.54
CA CYS A 5 3.64 18.96 -2.82
C CYS A 5 4.51 19.44 -4.00
N GLY A 6 5.18 18.54 -4.71
CA GLY A 6 6.19 18.92 -5.70
C GLY A 6 7.37 19.66 -5.08
N THR A 7 8.06 20.50 -5.85
CA THR A 7 9.20 21.28 -5.36
C THR A 7 8.73 22.39 -4.43
N GLN A 8 9.12 22.31 -3.16
CA GLN A 8 8.83 23.33 -2.17
C GLN A 8 9.93 24.39 -2.15
N LYS A 9 9.59 25.61 -1.72
CA LYS A 9 10.60 26.62 -1.40
C LYS A 9 11.28 26.25 -0.07
N PRO A 10 12.57 26.59 0.12
CA PRO A 10 13.23 26.41 1.40
C PRO A 10 12.42 27.03 2.53
N GLY A 11 12.24 26.29 3.63
CA GLY A 11 11.47 26.76 4.77
C GLY A 11 11.11 25.64 5.75
N PRO A 12 10.42 25.98 6.86
CA PRO A 12 10.15 25.03 7.94
C PRO A 12 9.21 23.88 7.55
N TYR A 13 8.52 23.99 6.41
CA TYR A 13 7.59 22.99 5.90
C TYR A 13 8.14 22.21 4.69
N GLU A 14 9.42 22.41 4.36
CA GLU A 14 10.09 21.66 3.29
C GLU A 14 10.21 20.18 3.69
N THR A 15 9.83 19.30 2.78
CA THR A 15 9.86 17.85 2.95
C THR A 15 10.60 17.20 1.78
N SER A 16 11.33 16.12 2.06
CA SER A 16 12.01 15.37 1.01
C SER A 16 11.01 14.57 0.19
N ASN A 17 11.02 14.80 -1.13
CA ASN A 17 10.28 14.00 -2.10
C ASN A 17 11.05 12.76 -2.59
N LYS A 18 12.24 12.49 -2.03
CA LYS A 18 13.01 11.29 -2.39
C LYS A 18 12.21 10.06 -1.94
N LEU A 19 12.09 9.08 -2.84
CA LEU A 19 11.25 7.89 -2.61
C LEU A 19 11.69 7.11 -1.36
N PHE A 20 13.00 7.04 -1.11
CA PHE A 20 13.56 6.47 0.10
C PHE A 20 13.04 7.17 1.38
N ASP A 21 13.10 8.51 1.40
CA ASP A 21 12.67 9.31 2.55
C ASP A 21 11.17 9.22 2.80
N ILE A 22 10.37 9.11 1.73
CA ILE A 22 8.92 8.89 1.81
C ILE A 22 8.63 7.56 2.50
N VAL A 23 9.24 6.45 2.04
CA VAL A 23 9.00 5.13 2.67
C VAL A 23 9.48 5.14 4.12
N LYS A 24 10.68 5.69 4.38
CA LYS A 24 11.22 5.84 5.74
C LYS A 24 10.26 6.58 6.67
N THR A 25 9.69 7.71 6.21
CA THR A 25 8.74 8.49 7.00
C THR A 25 7.44 7.71 7.25
N LEU A 26 6.92 7.01 6.23
CA LEU A 26 5.71 6.21 6.36
C LEU A 26 5.88 5.00 7.28
N THR A 27 7.08 4.43 7.36
CA THR A 27 7.38 3.26 8.20
C THR A 27 7.92 3.60 9.58
N GLU A 28 8.12 4.89 9.90
CA GLU A 28 8.62 5.35 11.21
C GLU A 28 7.84 4.74 12.39
N PRO A 29 6.48 4.72 12.39
CA PRO A 29 5.72 4.15 13.49
C PRO A 29 5.82 2.62 13.61
N LEU A 30 6.40 1.95 12.61
CA LEU A 30 6.49 0.48 12.54
C LEU A 30 7.87 -0.04 12.93
N LYS A 31 8.87 0.82 13.15
CA LYS A 31 10.23 0.38 13.48
C LYS A 31 10.24 -0.56 14.69
N ARG A 32 11.13 -1.57 14.64
CA ARG A 32 11.31 -2.57 15.71
C ARG A 32 10.09 -3.44 15.99
N THR A 33 9.15 -3.53 15.05
CA THR A 33 7.99 -4.42 15.16
C THR A 33 8.18 -5.75 14.43
N ASN A 34 9.29 -5.92 13.70
CA ASN A 34 9.57 -7.08 12.83
C ASN A 34 8.49 -7.33 11.76
N ARG A 35 7.72 -6.28 11.42
CA ARG A 35 6.71 -6.34 10.36
C ARG A 35 7.37 -6.26 8.97
N ASN A 36 6.69 -6.85 8.00
CA ASN A 36 7.06 -6.75 6.59
C ASN A 36 6.47 -5.51 5.92
N VAL A 37 7.26 -4.87 5.07
CA VAL A 37 6.87 -3.75 4.21
C VAL A 37 6.92 -4.21 2.76
N THR A 38 5.75 -4.28 2.12
CA THR A 38 5.65 -4.57 0.68
C THR A 38 5.60 -3.29 -0.14
N THR A 39 6.49 -3.14 -1.14
CA THR A 39 6.53 -1.94 -1.99
C THR A 39 6.43 -2.25 -3.49
N ALA A 40 5.80 -1.34 -4.23
CA ALA A 40 5.82 -1.35 -5.69
C ALA A 40 7.17 -0.88 -6.24
N ASN A 41 7.46 -1.21 -7.51
CA ASN A 41 8.75 -0.94 -8.16
C ASN A 41 9.23 0.52 -8.16
N TRP A 42 8.32 1.49 -7.98
CA TRP A 42 8.68 2.90 -7.91
C TRP A 42 9.44 3.20 -6.62
N PHE A 43 8.99 2.63 -5.50
CA PHE A 43 9.55 2.86 -4.18
C PHE A 43 10.67 1.90 -3.82
N SER A 44 10.76 0.77 -4.52
CA SER A 44 11.75 -0.27 -4.22
C SER A 44 13.18 0.09 -4.65
N SER A 45 14.13 -0.21 -3.77
CA SER A 45 15.57 -0.19 -4.06
C SER A 45 16.32 -1.09 -3.08
N TYR A 46 17.52 -1.53 -3.46
CA TYR A 46 18.36 -2.32 -2.56
C TYR A 46 18.75 -1.56 -1.27
N PRO A 47 19.18 -0.27 -1.33
CA PRO A 47 19.46 0.50 -0.11
C PRO A 47 18.25 0.65 0.82
N LEU A 48 17.03 0.71 0.28
CA LEU A 48 15.81 0.74 1.09
C LEU A 48 15.61 -0.58 1.85
N ALA A 49 15.88 -1.72 1.22
CA ALA A 49 15.77 -3.04 1.84
C ALA A 49 16.78 -3.19 3.00
N GLU A 50 18.02 -2.72 2.81
CA GLU A 50 19.03 -2.70 3.87
C GLU A 50 18.63 -1.79 5.03
N TYR A 51 18.17 -0.56 4.73
CA TYR A 51 17.69 0.36 5.75
C TYR A 51 16.55 -0.24 6.59
N LEU A 52 15.51 -0.80 5.94
CA LEU A 52 14.39 -1.39 6.66
C LEU A 52 14.85 -2.54 7.56
N SER A 53 15.76 -3.39 7.06
CA SER A 53 16.34 -4.48 7.84
C SER A 53 17.10 -3.96 9.07
N SER A 54 17.88 -2.88 8.93
CA SER A 54 18.59 -2.24 10.05
C SER A 54 17.68 -1.67 11.15
N VAL A 55 16.40 -1.42 10.85
CA VAL A 55 15.41 -0.91 11.81
C VAL A 55 14.40 -1.98 12.23
N ALA A 56 14.77 -3.26 12.08
CA ALA A 56 13.96 -4.42 12.45
C ALA A 56 12.58 -4.40 11.76
N LEU A 57 12.61 -4.18 10.45
CA LEU A 57 11.54 -4.37 9.49
C LEU A 57 12.03 -5.28 8.37
N THR A 58 11.14 -6.08 7.77
CA THR A 58 11.47 -6.84 6.58
C THR A 58 10.93 -6.16 5.32
N PHE A 59 11.54 -6.45 4.18
CA PHE A 59 11.21 -5.85 2.90
C PHE A 59 10.80 -6.90 1.89
N LEU A 60 9.80 -6.58 1.09
CA LEU A 60 9.41 -7.33 -0.10
C LEU A 60 9.00 -6.38 -1.22
N GLY A 61 9.66 -6.42 -2.36
CA GLY A 61 9.33 -5.48 -3.42
C GLY A 61 9.82 -5.87 -4.78
N THR A 62 9.11 -5.40 -5.81
CA THR A 62 9.59 -5.56 -7.18
C THR A 62 10.68 -4.55 -7.50
N LEU A 63 11.72 -4.94 -8.24
CA LEU A 63 12.77 -4.02 -8.70
C LEU A 63 12.61 -3.69 -10.18
N ARG A 64 13.04 -2.48 -10.54
CA ARG A 64 13.20 -2.10 -11.96
C ARG A 64 14.49 -2.68 -12.49
N LYS A 65 14.46 -3.12 -13.75
CA LYS A 65 15.58 -3.79 -14.42
C LYS A 65 16.83 -2.93 -14.62
N ASN A 66 16.69 -1.60 -14.57
CA ASN A 66 17.76 -0.65 -14.82
C ASN A 66 18.56 -0.27 -13.57
N LYS A 67 18.39 -1.02 -12.48
CA LYS A 67 19.13 -0.84 -11.23
C LYS A 67 20.53 -1.44 -11.38
N SER A 68 21.57 -0.66 -11.10
CA SER A 68 22.98 -1.05 -11.29
C SER A 68 23.41 -2.18 -10.36
N GLU A 69 22.71 -2.36 -9.25
CA GLU A 69 22.95 -3.40 -8.25
C GLU A 69 22.49 -4.79 -8.72
N ILE A 70 21.76 -4.87 -9.85
CA ILE A 70 21.20 -6.12 -10.36
C ILE A 70 22.19 -6.74 -11.35
N PRO A 71 22.70 -7.96 -11.09
CA PRO A 71 23.60 -8.63 -12.02
C PRO A 71 22.90 -8.92 -13.36
N ALA A 72 23.64 -8.77 -14.47
CA ALA A 72 23.09 -8.88 -15.82
C ALA A 72 22.45 -10.25 -16.12
N ILE A 73 22.91 -11.32 -15.45
CA ILE A 73 22.31 -12.66 -15.49
C ILE A 73 20.85 -12.70 -15.03
N PHE A 74 20.38 -11.76 -14.21
CA PHE A 74 18.97 -11.68 -13.79
C PHE A 74 18.09 -10.97 -14.82
N VAL A 75 18.66 -10.34 -15.87
CA VAL A 75 17.91 -9.47 -16.77
C VAL A 75 18.14 -9.77 -18.25
N THR A 76 19.37 -9.63 -18.72
CA THR A 76 19.71 -9.57 -20.16
C THR A 76 20.51 -10.78 -20.63
N GLU A 77 21.33 -11.36 -19.76
CA GLU A 77 22.27 -12.44 -20.12
C GLU A 77 21.66 -13.84 -19.96
N ASN A 78 20.52 -13.94 -19.29
CA ASN A 78 19.81 -15.21 -19.22
C ASN A 78 19.23 -15.56 -20.59
N LYS A 79 19.84 -16.54 -21.27
CA LYS A 79 19.34 -17.07 -22.56
C LYS A 79 18.14 -18.00 -22.38
N ASN A 80 17.92 -18.52 -21.16
CA ASN A 80 16.86 -19.46 -20.80
C ASN A 80 15.61 -18.74 -20.26
N LEU A 81 15.07 -17.81 -21.06
CA LEU A 81 13.83 -17.07 -20.75
C LEU A 81 12.57 -17.86 -21.13
N VAL A 82 12.47 -19.09 -20.62
CA VAL A 82 11.27 -19.92 -20.75
C VAL A 82 10.23 -19.44 -19.72
N PRO A 83 8.98 -19.14 -20.12
CA PRO A 83 7.94 -18.76 -19.17
C PRO A 83 7.79 -19.80 -18.06
N GLY A 84 7.74 -19.34 -16.80
CA GLY A 84 7.70 -20.18 -15.61
C GLY A 84 9.07 -20.47 -15.00
N SER A 85 10.17 -20.29 -15.73
CA SER A 85 11.51 -20.44 -15.15
C SER A 85 11.85 -19.28 -14.20
N TYR A 86 12.75 -19.55 -13.26
CA TYR A 86 13.25 -18.56 -12.32
C TYR A 86 14.74 -18.76 -12.04
N LEU A 87 15.36 -17.68 -11.57
CA LEU A 87 16.72 -17.67 -11.05
C LEU A 87 16.71 -17.01 -9.68
N PHE A 88 17.39 -17.65 -8.72
CA PHE A 88 17.64 -17.10 -7.40
C PHE A 88 19.04 -16.52 -7.30
N GLY A 89 19.16 -15.41 -6.61
CA GLY A 89 20.42 -14.86 -6.09
C GLY A 89 20.22 -14.52 -4.63
N TYR A 90 21.26 -14.66 -3.84
CA TYR A 90 21.19 -14.33 -2.42
C TYR A 90 22.51 -13.76 -1.95
N ASN A 91 22.42 -12.99 -0.87
CA ASN A 91 23.53 -12.65 -0.01
C ASN A 91 23.10 -12.97 1.44
N ASP A 92 23.93 -12.59 2.41
CA ASP A 92 23.69 -12.92 3.83
C ASP A 92 22.35 -12.37 4.38
N THR A 93 21.81 -11.31 3.76
CA THR A 93 20.67 -10.56 4.30
C THR A 93 19.45 -10.52 3.40
N SER A 94 19.56 -10.95 2.14
CA SER A 94 18.52 -10.75 1.14
C SER A 94 18.55 -11.78 0.01
N THR A 95 17.37 -12.01 -0.56
CA THR A 95 17.13 -12.88 -1.70
C THR A 95 16.56 -12.08 -2.86
N LEU A 96 17.09 -12.30 -4.07
CA LEU A 96 16.63 -11.74 -5.33
C LEU A 96 16.11 -12.86 -6.22
N VAL A 97 14.87 -12.72 -6.69
CA VAL A 97 14.25 -13.65 -7.62
C VAL A 97 14.05 -12.97 -8.97
N SER A 98 14.59 -13.57 -10.02
CA SER A 98 14.23 -13.27 -11.40
C SER A 98 13.24 -14.31 -11.89
N TYR A 99 11.97 -13.94 -12.04
CA TYR A 99 10.90 -14.82 -12.52
C TYR A 99 10.48 -14.46 -13.95
N VAL A 100 10.52 -15.45 -14.86
CA VAL A 100 10.13 -15.26 -16.26
C VAL A 100 8.63 -15.43 -16.39
N THR A 101 7.90 -14.33 -16.54
CA THR A 101 6.42 -14.35 -16.64
C THR A 101 5.92 -14.63 -18.05
N LYS A 102 6.63 -14.12 -19.06
CA LYS A 102 6.34 -14.30 -20.49
C LYS A 102 7.66 -14.34 -21.25
N LYS A 103 7.63 -14.76 -22.52
CA LYS A 103 8.81 -14.76 -23.40
C LYS A 103 9.48 -13.38 -23.37
N LYS A 104 10.77 -13.35 -23.02
CA LYS A 104 11.58 -12.13 -22.86
C LYS A 104 11.08 -11.13 -21.79
N LYS A 105 10.18 -11.51 -20.88
CA LYS A 105 9.70 -10.67 -19.78
C LYS A 105 10.00 -11.31 -18.43
N VAL A 106 10.82 -10.61 -17.66
CA VAL A 106 11.26 -10.98 -16.32
C VAL A 106 10.69 -9.98 -15.32
N VAL A 107 10.23 -10.50 -14.19
CA VAL A 107 9.90 -9.74 -12.98
C VAL A 107 10.98 -10.01 -11.95
N LEU A 108 11.51 -8.95 -11.35
CA LEU A 108 12.52 -9.02 -10.31
C LEU A 108 11.85 -8.75 -8.97
N VAL A 109 12.01 -9.64 -8.00
CA VAL A 109 11.50 -9.50 -6.64
C VAL A 109 12.65 -9.59 -5.66
N LEU A 110 12.89 -8.52 -4.91
CA LEU A 110 13.86 -8.47 -3.82
C LEU A 110 13.13 -8.68 -2.50
N SER A 111 13.74 -9.45 -1.62
CA SER A 111 13.19 -9.81 -0.32
C SER A 111 14.27 -9.83 0.76
N THR A 112 13.97 -9.27 1.92
CA THR A 112 14.70 -9.55 3.18
C THR A 112 13.83 -10.34 4.17
N LEU A 113 12.60 -10.67 3.77
CA LEU A 113 11.66 -11.48 4.55
C LEU A 113 11.97 -12.99 4.48
N HIS A 114 12.50 -13.45 3.35
CA HIS A 114 12.71 -14.86 3.05
C HIS A 114 14.20 -15.21 3.09
N ASP A 115 14.53 -16.25 3.85
CA ASP A 115 15.85 -16.83 4.07
C ASP A 115 16.16 -18.02 3.14
N LYS A 116 15.13 -18.56 2.47
CA LYS A 116 15.27 -19.71 1.57
C LYS A 116 14.86 -19.41 0.14
N ASN A 117 15.51 -20.12 -0.77
CA ASN A 117 15.25 -20.09 -2.20
C ASN A 117 14.37 -21.27 -2.60
N GLU A 118 13.11 -21.21 -2.19
CA GLU A 118 12.14 -22.28 -2.39
C GLU A 118 11.07 -21.87 -3.41
N ALA A 119 10.61 -22.86 -4.17
CA ALA A 119 9.42 -22.77 -4.97
C ALA A 119 8.32 -23.58 -4.31
N ASP A 120 7.10 -23.10 -4.45
CA ASP A 120 5.90 -23.78 -3.97
C ASP A 120 5.64 -25.05 -4.81
N ASP A 121 5.44 -26.18 -4.13
CA ASP A 121 5.33 -27.50 -4.78
C ASP A 121 4.07 -27.62 -5.67
N GLU A 122 2.99 -26.92 -5.32
CA GLU A 122 1.72 -26.97 -6.05
C GLU A 122 1.76 -26.10 -7.31
N THR A 123 2.26 -24.87 -7.19
CA THR A 123 2.24 -23.89 -8.28
C THR A 123 3.53 -23.84 -9.09
N GLY A 124 4.62 -24.40 -8.58
CA GLY A 124 5.97 -24.33 -9.15
C GLY A 124 6.55 -22.92 -9.16
N LYS A 125 5.99 -21.97 -8.41
CA LYS A 125 6.39 -20.56 -8.40
C LYS A 125 7.27 -20.25 -7.18
N PRO A 126 8.25 -19.33 -7.31
CA PRO A 126 9.01 -18.86 -6.16
C PRO A 126 8.10 -18.28 -5.07
N VAL A 127 8.33 -18.68 -3.81
CA VAL A 127 7.52 -18.25 -2.66
C VAL A 127 7.50 -16.73 -2.51
N GLN A 128 8.62 -16.06 -2.77
CA GLN A 128 8.75 -14.60 -2.74
C GLN A 128 7.78 -13.91 -3.72
N VAL A 129 7.61 -14.48 -4.91
CA VAL A 129 6.70 -13.97 -5.95
C VAL A 129 5.26 -14.14 -5.49
N MET A 130 4.93 -15.29 -4.92
CA MET A 130 3.59 -15.59 -4.36
C MET A 130 3.24 -14.61 -3.22
N ASN A 131 4.14 -14.44 -2.26
CA ASN A 131 3.93 -13.53 -1.13
C ASN A 131 3.85 -12.06 -1.57
N TYR A 132 4.61 -11.67 -2.60
CA TYR A 132 4.48 -10.34 -3.20
C TYR A 132 3.09 -10.15 -3.83
N HIS A 133 2.60 -11.14 -4.60
CA HIS A 133 1.27 -11.09 -5.18
C HIS A 133 0.15 -11.00 -4.15
N ALA A 134 0.28 -11.71 -3.02
CA ALA A 134 -0.69 -11.71 -1.94
C ALA A 134 -0.77 -10.34 -1.23
N THR A 135 0.35 -9.62 -1.10
CA THR A 135 0.43 -8.41 -0.26
C THR A 135 0.42 -7.09 -1.03
N LYS A 136 0.82 -7.07 -2.32
CA LYS A 136 0.93 -5.84 -3.13
C LYS A 136 -0.37 -5.06 -3.29
N GLY A 137 -1.52 -5.72 -3.13
CA GLY A 137 -2.84 -5.13 -3.39
C GLY A 137 -3.42 -4.29 -2.26
N GLY A 138 -2.76 -4.17 -1.11
CA GLY A 138 -3.31 -3.50 0.08
C GLY A 138 -3.76 -2.06 -0.18
N VAL A 139 -2.88 -1.24 -0.74
CA VAL A 139 -3.16 0.18 -1.05
C VAL A 139 -4.20 0.31 -2.18
N ASP A 140 -4.03 -0.45 -3.26
CA ASP A 140 -4.97 -0.44 -4.41
C ASP A 140 -6.38 -0.83 -3.98
N THR A 141 -6.52 -1.75 -3.02
CA THR A 141 -7.81 -2.15 -2.46
C THR A 141 -8.47 -1.00 -1.72
N VAL A 142 -7.72 -0.23 -0.91
CA VAL A 142 -8.25 0.94 -0.22
C VAL A 142 -8.66 2.03 -1.21
N ASP A 143 -7.89 2.25 -2.29
CA ASP A 143 -8.26 3.24 -3.31
C ASP A 143 -9.50 2.82 -4.10
N LEU A 144 -9.61 1.54 -4.46
CA LEU A 144 -10.83 0.97 -5.06
C LEU A 144 -12.04 1.12 -4.13
N MET A 145 -11.84 0.92 -2.82
CA MET A 145 -12.89 1.15 -1.84
C MET A 145 -13.29 2.62 -1.80
N CYS A 146 -12.35 3.55 -1.80
CA CYS A 146 -12.66 4.99 -1.85
C CYS A 146 -13.45 5.33 -3.12
N SER A 147 -13.04 4.85 -4.29
CA SER A 147 -13.69 5.20 -5.56
C SER A 147 -15.12 4.67 -5.69
N ARG A 148 -15.42 3.47 -5.14
CA ARG A 148 -16.76 2.88 -5.19
C ARG A 148 -17.80 3.61 -4.33
N ILE A 149 -17.39 4.15 -3.18
CA ILE A 149 -18.25 4.91 -2.28
C ILE A 149 -17.44 6.12 -1.82
N SER A 150 -17.43 7.15 -2.66
CA SER A 150 -16.75 8.41 -2.38
C SER A 150 -17.76 9.50 -2.03
N ILE A 151 -17.42 10.30 -1.02
CA ILE A 151 -18.16 11.52 -0.68
C ILE A 151 -17.67 12.75 -1.46
N SER A 152 -16.66 12.58 -2.32
CA SER A 152 -16.09 13.68 -3.10
C SER A 152 -17.13 14.39 -3.96
N ARG A 153 -16.98 15.71 -4.09
CA ARG A 153 -17.82 16.58 -4.92
C ARG A 153 -16.95 17.49 -5.77
N ARG A 154 -17.48 17.87 -6.94
CA ARG A 154 -16.81 18.83 -7.81
C ARG A 154 -16.59 20.14 -7.04
N THR A 155 -15.34 20.60 -7.01
CA THR A 155 -14.93 21.82 -6.32
C THR A 155 -13.79 22.48 -7.09
N LYS A 156 -13.67 23.81 -6.98
CA LYS A 156 -12.52 24.58 -7.51
C LYS A 156 -11.43 24.80 -6.45
N ARG A 157 -11.61 24.26 -5.23
CA ARG A 157 -10.70 24.45 -4.09
C ARG A 157 -10.01 23.12 -3.76
N TRP A 158 -8.71 23.01 -4.06
CA TRP A 158 -7.94 21.78 -3.84
C TRP A 158 -7.88 21.29 -2.36
N PRO A 159 -7.90 22.14 -1.31
CA PRO A 159 -7.87 21.63 0.06
C PRO A 159 -9.12 20.80 0.40
N ILE A 160 -10.25 21.14 -0.23
CA ILE A 160 -11.51 20.39 -0.05
C ILE A 160 -11.41 18.99 -0.65
N ILE A 161 -10.64 18.81 -1.73
CA ILE A 161 -10.41 17.49 -2.32
C ILE A 161 -9.68 16.58 -1.32
N ILE A 162 -8.69 17.13 -0.61
CA ILE A 162 -7.96 16.41 0.44
C ILE A 162 -8.88 16.10 1.62
N PHE A 163 -9.71 17.06 2.04
CA PHE A 163 -10.70 16.84 3.09
C PHE A 163 -11.65 15.70 2.75
N PHE A 164 -12.20 15.66 1.53
CA PHE A 164 -13.03 14.54 1.09
C PHE A 164 -12.30 13.20 1.10
N ARG A 165 -11.02 13.18 0.68
CA ARG A 165 -10.21 11.95 0.73
C ARG A 165 -10.00 11.47 2.17
N TYR A 166 -9.78 12.38 3.12
CA TYR A 166 -9.68 12.02 4.54
C TYR A 166 -10.96 11.39 5.07
N LEU A 167 -12.13 11.92 4.70
CA LEU A 167 -13.42 11.35 5.10
C LEU A 167 -13.66 9.97 4.47
N ASP A 168 -13.32 9.78 3.19
CA ASP A 168 -13.42 8.47 2.53
C ASP A 168 -12.56 7.41 3.26
N ILE A 169 -11.31 7.75 3.59
CA ILE A 169 -10.40 6.86 4.33
C ILE A 169 -10.90 6.64 5.76
N SER A 170 -11.39 7.69 6.43
CA SER A 170 -11.88 7.60 7.80
C SER A 170 -13.09 6.67 7.90
N GLY A 171 -14.02 6.73 6.94
CA GLY A 171 -15.16 5.82 6.89
C GLY A 171 -14.77 4.36 6.65
N ILE A 172 -13.67 4.10 5.93
CA ILE A 172 -13.12 2.74 5.78
C ILE A 172 -12.49 2.28 7.11
N ASN A 173 -11.67 3.13 7.74
CA ASN A 173 -10.98 2.79 8.98
C ASN A 173 -11.95 2.57 10.14
N SER A 174 -12.97 3.43 10.29
CA SER A 174 -13.99 3.28 11.33
C SER A 174 -14.78 1.98 11.15
N MET A 175 -15.14 1.64 9.89
CA MET A 175 -15.79 0.38 9.57
C MET A 175 -14.90 -0.82 9.95
N ARG A 176 -13.59 -0.76 9.70
CA ARG A 176 -12.67 -1.85 10.05
C ARG A 176 -12.56 -2.04 11.57
N ILE A 177 -12.46 -0.95 12.33
CA ILE A 177 -12.46 -1.00 13.80
C ILE A 177 -13.79 -1.59 14.32
N TYR A 178 -14.90 -1.13 13.76
CA TYR A 178 -16.22 -1.63 14.12
C TYR A 178 -16.38 -3.13 13.83
N GLN A 179 -15.90 -3.60 12.67
CA GLN A 179 -15.89 -5.02 12.31
C GLN A 179 -15.04 -5.87 13.25
N MET A 180 -13.89 -5.36 13.70
CA MET A 180 -13.03 -6.05 14.66
C MET A 180 -13.68 -6.20 16.05
N THR A 181 -14.63 -5.33 16.38
CA THR A 181 -15.36 -5.37 17.65
C THR A 181 -16.63 -6.22 17.55
N ASN A 182 -17.22 -6.34 16.35
CA ASN A 182 -18.49 -7.02 16.09
C ASN A 182 -18.32 -8.20 15.11
N CYS A 183 -17.40 -9.12 15.42
CA CYS A 183 -16.91 -10.15 14.49
C CYS A 183 -17.98 -11.13 13.94
N LEU A 184 -19.15 -11.22 14.56
CA LEU A 184 -20.21 -12.16 14.20
C LEU A 184 -21.26 -11.57 13.24
N GLU A 185 -21.26 -10.25 13.04
CA GLU A 185 -22.24 -9.60 12.19
C GLU A 185 -21.75 -9.53 10.73
N THR A 186 -22.67 -9.79 9.81
CA THR A 186 -22.42 -9.61 8.38
C THR A 186 -22.69 -8.16 8.00
N PHE A 187 -21.70 -7.50 7.41
CA PHE A 187 -21.76 -6.06 7.15
C PHE A 187 -21.75 -5.72 5.67
N VAL A 188 -22.75 -4.92 5.27
CA VAL A 188 -22.75 -4.24 3.98
C VAL A 188 -22.23 -2.82 4.19
N ARG A 189 -21.08 -2.48 3.59
CA ARG A 189 -20.44 -1.16 3.75
C ARG A 189 -21.39 0.02 3.48
N ARG A 190 -22.25 -0.10 2.46
CA ARG A 190 -23.24 0.94 2.14
C ARG A 190 -24.19 1.21 3.33
N LYS A 191 -24.63 0.17 4.03
CA LYS A 191 -25.51 0.27 5.20
C LYS A 191 -24.76 0.90 6.37
N TYR A 192 -23.51 0.49 6.60
CA TYR A 192 -22.66 1.09 7.64
C TYR A 192 -22.47 2.60 7.42
N ILE A 193 -22.09 3.02 6.22
CA ILE A 193 -21.89 4.44 5.90
C ILE A 193 -23.20 5.23 5.99
N PHE A 194 -24.33 4.64 5.58
CA PHE A 194 -25.64 5.27 5.72
C PHE A 194 -26.01 5.49 7.18
N ASN A 195 -25.90 4.47 8.04
CA ASN A 195 -26.18 4.58 9.46
C ASN A 195 -25.26 5.61 10.14
N LEU A 196 -23.96 5.56 9.84
CA LEU A 196 -22.99 6.54 10.32
C LEU A 196 -23.41 7.97 9.96
N ALA A 197 -23.88 8.20 8.73
CA ALA A 197 -24.35 9.52 8.32
C ALA A 197 -25.59 9.97 9.10
N ILE A 198 -26.56 9.07 9.32
CA ILE A 198 -27.76 9.37 10.12
C ILE A 198 -27.37 9.71 11.57
N GLU A 199 -26.51 8.91 12.19
CA GLU A 199 -26.04 9.14 13.56
C GLU A 199 -25.31 10.47 13.72
N LEU A 200 -24.43 10.83 12.77
CA LEU A 200 -23.73 12.12 12.76
C LEU A 200 -24.68 13.32 12.60
N MET A 201 -25.86 13.11 12.00
CA MET A 201 -26.86 14.17 11.82
C MET A 201 -27.87 14.24 12.98
N ASP A 202 -27.99 13.22 13.81
CA ASP A 202 -29.10 13.06 14.78
C ASP A 202 -29.26 14.27 15.71
N GLU A 203 -28.17 14.72 16.34
CA GLU A 203 -28.19 15.90 17.22
C GLU A 203 -28.68 17.16 16.50
N ASN A 204 -28.13 17.43 15.31
CA ASN A 204 -28.52 18.59 14.50
C ASN A 204 -29.97 18.49 14.01
N LEU A 205 -30.45 17.28 13.68
CA LEU A 205 -31.83 17.05 13.28
C LEU A 205 -32.80 17.28 14.45
N ARG A 206 -32.45 16.81 15.66
CA ARG A 206 -33.23 17.04 16.88
C ARG A 206 -33.34 18.53 17.23
N GLU A 207 -32.25 19.29 17.13
CA GLU A 207 -32.28 20.73 17.35
C GLU A 207 -33.14 21.44 16.31
N ARG A 208 -33.00 21.08 15.03
CA ARG A 208 -33.82 21.66 13.96
C ARG A 208 -35.31 21.37 14.12
N ALA A 209 -35.68 20.21 14.67
CA ALA A 209 -37.06 19.85 14.93
C ALA A 209 -37.75 20.75 15.98
N LYS A 210 -36.98 21.48 16.82
CA LYS A 210 -37.52 22.43 17.79
C LYS A 210 -37.94 23.77 17.17
N ILE A 211 -37.50 24.06 15.94
CA ILE A 211 -37.79 25.34 15.27
C ILE A 211 -39.26 25.36 14.84
N CYS A 212 -40.07 26.25 15.44
CA CYS A 212 -41.51 26.30 15.20
C CYS A 212 -41.91 26.66 13.76
N SER A 213 -41.05 27.33 13.01
CA SER A 213 -41.30 27.73 11.61
C SER A 213 -41.01 26.62 10.59
N LEU A 214 -40.39 25.51 11.01
CA LEU A 214 -40.18 24.35 10.14
C LEU A 214 -41.47 23.55 10.02
N LEU A 215 -41.84 23.23 8.78
CA LEU A 215 -43.01 22.41 8.48
C LEU A 215 -42.87 21.05 9.15
N LYS A 216 -43.80 20.70 10.03
CA LYS A 216 -43.91 19.36 10.62
C LYS A 216 -44.53 18.46 9.55
N ILE A 217 -43.72 17.55 9.00
CA ILE A 217 -44.14 16.52 8.04
C ILE A 217 -44.81 15.38 8.79
#